data_AF-A0A8H3AIN5-F1
#
_entry.id   AF-A0A8H3AIN5-F1
#
_cell.length_a   1.000
_cell.length_b   1.000
_cell.length_c   1.000
_cell.angle_alpha   90.00
_cell.angle_beta   90.00
_cell.angle_gamma   90.00
#
_symmetry.space_group_name_H-M   'P 1'
#
loop_
_entity.id
_entity.type
_entity.pdbx_description
1 polymer ?
#
loop_
_entity_poly.entity_id
_entity_poly.type
_entity_poly.pdbx_seq_one_letter_code
_entity_poly.pdbx_strand_id
1 'polypeptide(L)'
;MSDCLSRSTSSLASQDEFGRSPSIKSTKTSSSNTSNDTFSTSSSVSSVVSKAKKLVGFGKPSPVQDTPTGPALKPVYPPLFEENAEVKAASKAINEILVSLIRYVKSFKCPSALDFSADPENHLLLARNEKNEEFINQLIKLSNLRAELEKVSTHENLELKDKKHAARTAIARALQKMRDRQRELYIQFKTGLIDQEDPATALQNLHTGILACTKRFQYPAELDFSAQRKNSLVQTDKNRRFIDQLRKMEKYREELSNIQTYGDVELEAKYRDVSVEVGKALQQLKAHQRRVYEKPLKRSNTA
;
A
#
# COMPACT_ATOMS: atom_id res chain seq x y z
N MET A 1 -34.09 75.01 -32.71
CA MET A 1 -34.46 75.00 -34.14
C MET A 1 -33.48 74.12 -34.87
N SER A 2 -34.00 73.09 -35.54
CA SER A 2 -33.45 72.31 -36.66
C SER A 2 -32.11 71.59 -36.46
N ASP A 3 -32.12 70.26 -36.33
CA ASP A 3 -32.27 69.24 -37.39
C ASP A 3 -30.92 68.96 -38.07
N CYS A 4 -30.35 67.75 -37.95
CA CYS A 4 -30.67 66.58 -38.79
C CYS A 4 -30.26 66.85 -40.26
N LEU A 5 -29.62 65.98 -41.03
CA LEU A 5 -29.56 64.52 -41.05
C LEU A 5 -28.69 64.14 -42.28
N SER A 6 -28.11 62.95 -42.25
CA SER A 6 -28.01 62.02 -43.41
C SER A 6 -26.99 62.35 -44.52
N ARG A 7 -26.49 61.41 -45.33
CA ARG A 7 -26.85 60.00 -45.62
C ARG A 7 -25.60 59.42 -46.33
N SER A 8 -25.05 58.30 -45.87
CA SER A 8 -25.27 56.94 -46.41
C SER A 8 -24.51 56.67 -47.73
N THR A 9 -24.21 55.47 -48.16
CA THR A 9 -24.82 54.12 -48.13
C THR A 9 -23.73 53.24 -48.83
N SER A 10 -23.58 51.93 -48.75
CA SER A 10 -24.42 50.79 -48.35
C SER A 10 -23.62 49.52 -48.72
N SER A 11 -23.82 48.40 -48.02
CA SER A 11 -24.56 47.20 -48.52
C SER A 11 -23.61 46.03 -48.77
N LEU A 12 -23.91 44.76 -48.50
CA LEU A 12 -25.08 44.04 -47.97
C LEU A 12 -24.52 42.63 -47.64
N ALA A 13 -24.65 42.10 -46.42
CA ALA A 13 -25.68 41.13 -45.96
C ALA A 13 -25.43 39.67 -46.41
N SER A 14 -25.91 38.60 -45.76
CA SER A 14 -26.98 38.37 -44.76
C SER A 14 -26.73 36.96 -44.17
N GLN A 15 -26.99 36.67 -42.88
CA GLN A 15 -28.18 35.97 -42.31
C GLN A 15 -28.47 34.57 -42.92
N ASP A 16 -28.89 33.49 -42.23
CA ASP A 16 -29.66 33.26 -40.99
C ASP A 16 -29.57 31.72 -40.67
N GLU A 17 -29.46 31.30 -39.40
CA GLU A 17 -30.48 30.64 -38.54
C GLU A 17 -30.77 29.11 -38.66
N PHE A 18 -31.07 28.56 -37.46
CA PHE A 18 -31.86 27.37 -37.08
C PHE A 18 -31.38 25.93 -37.38
N GLY A 19 -31.06 25.23 -36.28
CA GLY A 19 -31.93 24.14 -35.80
C GLY A 19 -31.66 22.70 -36.24
N ARG A 20 -31.79 21.80 -35.25
CA ARG A 20 -32.25 20.39 -35.32
C ARG A 20 -31.18 19.28 -35.34
N SER A 21 -31.18 18.50 -34.25
CA SER A 21 -30.70 17.11 -34.21
C SER A 21 -31.51 16.20 -35.14
N PRO A 22 -30.91 15.07 -35.54
CA PRO A 22 -31.66 13.82 -35.52
C PRO A 22 -30.90 12.65 -34.87
N SER A 23 -31.70 11.78 -34.25
CA SER A 23 -31.40 10.44 -33.78
C SER A 23 -31.52 9.44 -34.94
N ILE A 24 -30.64 8.43 -35.07
CA ILE A 24 -30.95 7.18 -35.78
C ILE A 24 -30.39 5.95 -35.05
N LYS A 25 -31.25 4.94 -35.01
CA LYS A 25 -31.20 3.58 -34.48
C LYS A 25 -30.28 2.62 -35.26
N SER A 26 -29.72 1.66 -34.51
CA SER A 26 -29.55 0.23 -34.74
C SER A 26 -29.26 -0.34 -36.15
N THR A 27 -28.18 -1.13 -36.26
CA THR A 27 -28.20 -2.44 -36.94
C THR A 27 -27.37 -3.49 -36.20
N LYS A 28 -27.98 -4.68 -36.07
CA LYS A 28 -27.41 -5.96 -35.62
C LYS A 28 -26.57 -6.57 -36.75
N THR A 29 -25.49 -7.27 -36.41
CA THR A 29 -25.09 -8.53 -37.07
C THR A 29 -24.45 -9.47 -36.05
N SER A 30 -24.82 -10.75 -36.17
CA SER A 30 -24.49 -11.87 -35.29
C SER A 30 -23.25 -12.65 -35.75
N SER A 31 -22.80 -13.53 -34.84
CA SER A 31 -22.02 -14.78 -35.03
C SER A 31 -20.51 -14.60 -35.23
N SER A 32 -19.62 -15.41 -34.65
CA SER A 32 -19.69 -16.60 -33.80
C SER A 32 -18.30 -16.80 -33.18
N ASN A 33 -18.19 -17.54 -32.07
CA ASN A 33 -17.33 -18.74 -31.96
C ASN A 33 -17.19 -19.19 -30.51
N THR A 34 -17.70 -20.40 -30.29
CA THR A 34 -17.32 -21.34 -29.25
C THR A 34 -15.83 -21.68 -29.37
N SER A 35 -15.09 -21.62 -28.27
CA SER A 35 -13.90 -22.45 -28.07
C SER A 35 -13.83 -22.92 -26.63
N ASN A 36 -13.91 -24.24 -26.49
CA ASN A 36 -13.48 -24.97 -25.30
C ASN A 36 -11.96 -24.87 -25.26
N ASP A 37 -11.37 -24.55 -24.10
CA ASP A 37 -10.00 -24.97 -23.84
C ASP A 37 -9.77 -25.36 -22.38
N THR A 38 -9.18 -26.54 -22.30
CA THR A 38 -8.71 -27.34 -21.20
C THR A 38 -7.50 -26.74 -20.48
N PHE A 39 -7.39 -27.08 -19.18
CA PHE A 39 -6.18 -27.21 -18.35
C PHE A 39 -4.90 -26.46 -18.76
N SER A 40 -4.32 -25.66 -17.85
CA SER A 40 -3.09 -26.09 -17.16
C SER A 40 -2.58 -25.13 -16.08
N THR A 41 -2.16 -25.80 -15.01
CA THR A 41 -1.23 -25.45 -13.95
C THR A 41 0.08 -24.81 -14.39
N SER A 42 0.58 -23.85 -13.60
CA SER A 42 2.00 -23.79 -13.22
C SER A 42 2.18 -23.13 -11.84
N SER A 43 2.52 -23.97 -10.86
CA SER A 43 3.03 -23.58 -9.55
C SER A 43 4.54 -23.84 -9.58
N SER A 44 5.34 -22.78 -9.67
CA SER A 44 6.78 -22.86 -9.51
C SER A 44 7.14 -22.75 -8.03
N VAL A 45 7.53 -23.86 -7.41
CA VAL A 45 8.32 -23.81 -6.17
C VAL A 45 9.51 -24.74 -6.33
N SER A 46 10.67 -24.13 -6.22
CA SER A 46 12.02 -24.66 -6.38
C SER A 46 12.36 -25.72 -5.34
N SER A 47 12.97 -26.80 -5.81
CA SER A 47 13.56 -27.87 -5.01
C SER A 47 14.94 -27.47 -4.50
N VAL A 48 15.17 -27.62 -3.19
CA VAL A 48 16.50 -27.66 -2.60
C VAL A 48 16.75 -29.08 -2.09
N VAL A 49 17.81 -29.64 -2.65
CA VAL A 49 18.38 -30.97 -2.43
C VAL A 49 19.02 -31.07 -1.05
N SER A 50 18.90 -32.22 -0.40
CA SER A 50 19.91 -32.73 0.53
C SER A 50 19.96 -34.26 0.48
N LYS A 51 21.11 -34.76 0.03
CA LYS A 51 21.52 -36.17 -0.01
C LYS A 51 21.82 -36.68 1.41
N ALA A 52 21.47 -37.94 1.68
CA ALA A 52 22.21 -38.77 2.63
C ALA A 52 22.27 -40.23 2.15
N LYS A 53 23.48 -40.77 2.24
CA LYS A 53 23.98 -42.06 1.73
C LYS A 53 23.40 -43.27 2.48
N LYS A 54 23.27 -44.41 1.80
CA LYS A 54 23.71 -45.69 2.39
C LYS A 54 24.26 -46.65 1.34
N LEU A 55 25.44 -47.16 1.69
CA LEU A 55 26.32 -48.12 1.02
C LEU A 55 25.94 -49.53 1.48
N VAL A 56 25.94 -50.52 0.58
CA VAL A 56 26.29 -51.98 0.69
C VAL A 56 25.92 -52.55 -0.71
N GLY A 57 26.73 -53.27 -1.48
CA GLY A 57 27.81 -54.20 -1.18
C GLY A 57 27.41 -55.61 -1.70
N PHE A 58 27.76 -55.88 -2.96
CA PHE A 58 27.91 -57.15 -3.71
C PHE A 58 27.20 -58.46 -3.31
N GLY A 59 26.61 -59.12 -4.31
CA GLY A 59 26.38 -60.57 -4.35
C GLY A 59 25.42 -61.05 -5.44
N LYS A 60 25.96 -61.54 -6.58
CA LYS A 60 25.33 -62.44 -7.58
C LYS A 60 26.00 -63.82 -7.43
N PRO A 61 25.51 -64.96 -7.98
CA PRO A 61 24.47 -65.15 -9.02
C PRO A 61 23.45 -66.31 -8.80
N SER A 62 22.47 -66.40 -9.71
CA SER A 62 21.49 -67.50 -9.95
C SER A 62 22.17 -68.77 -10.53
N PRO A 63 21.57 -70.01 -10.59
CA PRO A 63 20.44 -70.35 -11.50
C PRO A 63 19.46 -71.52 -11.11
N VAL A 64 18.21 -71.40 -11.60
CA VAL A 64 17.28 -72.39 -12.25
C VAL A 64 17.12 -73.85 -11.72
N GLN A 65 15.89 -74.26 -11.33
CA GLN A 65 15.04 -75.31 -11.99
C GLN A 65 13.86 -75.86 -11.13
N ASP A 66 12.73 -76.04 -11.83
CA ASP A 66 11.64 -77.03 -11.69
C ASP A 66 10.46 -76.89 -10.69
N THR A 67 9.27 -77.04 -11.29
CA THR A 67 7.93 -77.36 -10.70
C THR A 67 7.68 -78.88 -10.90
N PRO A 68 6.54 -79.54 -10.54
CA PRO A 68 5.28 -79.11 -9.88
C PRO A 68 4.74 -80.10 -8.78
N THR A 69 3.64 -79.75 -8.09
CA THR A 69 2.41 -80.58 -7.83
C THR A 69 1.60 -79.97 -6.65
N GLY A 70 0.28 -79.71 -6.86
CA GLY A 70 -0.64 -78.88 -6.03
C GLY A 70 -1.14 -79.47 -4.69
N PRO A 71 -2.32 -79.08 -4.12
CA PRO A 71 -3.45 -78.32 -4.69
C PRO A 71 -4.11 -77.22 -3.79
N ALA A 72 -5.11 -76.55 -4.36
CA ALA A 72 -6.32 -75.95 -3.73
C ALA A 72 -6.25 -74.56 -3.03
N LEU A 73 -6.76 -73.57 -3.77
CA LEU A 73 -7.80 -72.59 -3.38
C LEU A 73 -7.74 -71.97 -1.97
N LYS A 74 -7.28 -70.72 -1.89
CA LYS A 74 -8.06 -69.60 -1.34
C LYS A 74 -7.68 -68.30 -2.07
N PRO A 75 -8.60 -67.63 -2.79
CA PRO A 75 -8.43 -66.20 -3.01
C PRO A 75 -8.62 -65.53 -1.67
N VAL A 76 -7.54 -65.00 -1.10
CA VAL A 76 -7.62 -64.07 0.03
C VAL A 76 -8.20 -62.77 -0.55
N TYR A 77 -9.53 -62.66 -0.52
CA TYR A 77 -10.20 -61.39 -0.75
C TYR A 77 -9.69 -60.37 0.27
N PRO A 78 -9.28 -59.16 -0.15
CA PRO A 78 -9.09 -58.06 0.78
C PRO A 78 -10.42 -57.81 1.51
N PRO A 79 -10.41 -57.51 2.83
CA PRO A 79 -11.64 -57.35 3.58
C PRO A 79 -12.40 -56.10 3.10
N LEU A 80 -13.59 -56.33 2.52
CA LEU A 80 -14.61 -55.35 2.11
C LEU A 80 -15.04 -54.34 3.21
N PHE A 81 -14.53 -54.49 4.43
CA PHE A 81 -14.81 -53.62 5.57
C PHE A 81 -13.79 -52.48 5.74
N GLU A 82 -12.60 -52.54 5.11
CA GLU A 82 -11.59 -51.47 5.20
C GLU A 82 -12.01 -50.20 4.45
N GLU A 83 -12.64 -50.34 3.28
CA GLU A 83 -13.11 -49.21 2.46
C GLU A 83 -14.10 -48.32 3.24
N ASN A 84 -14.96 -48.93 4.05
CA ASN A 84 -15.91 -48.21 4.89
C ASN A 84 -15.23 -47.49 6.07
N ALA A 85 -14.10 -48.00 6.57
CA ALA A 85 -13.32 -47.36 7.62
C ALA A 85 -12.57 -46.12 7.07
N GLU A 86 -12.00 -46.24 5.87
CA GLU A 86 -11.29 -45.15 5.18
C GLU A 86 -12.24 -44.00 4.83
N VAL A 87 -13.41 -44.29 4.27
CA VAL A 87 -14.44 -43.29 3.95
C VAL A 87 -14.90 -42.55 5.20
N LYS A 88 -15.11 -43.26 6.31
CA LYS A 88 -15.46 -42.65 7.62
C LYS A 88 -14.33 -41.77 8.14
N ALA A 89 -13.08 -42.23 8.06
CA ALA A 89 -11.90 -41.46 8.48
C ALA A 89 -11.74 -40.17 7.66
N ALA A 90 -11.89 -40.25 6.33
CA ALA A 90 -11.86 -39.09 5.44
C ALA A 90 -13.00 -38.10 5.77
N SER A 91 -14.22 -38.58 5.99
CA SER A 91 -15.35 -37.73 6.38
C SER A 91 -15.09 -37.00 7.71
N LYS A 92 -14.49 -37.70 8.68
CA LYS A 92 -14.08 -37.12 9.97
C LYS A 92 -13.02 -36.05 9.79
N ALA A 93 -11.99 -36.30 8.98
CA ALA A 93 -10.93 -35.33 8.69
C ALA A 93 -11.48 -34.04 8.06
N ILE A 94 -12.40 -34.15 7.08
CA ILE A 94 -13.04 -32.98 6.48
C ILE A 94 -13.87 -32.21 7.53
N ASN A 95 -14.59 -32.90 8.40
CA ASN A 95 -15.34 -32.27 9.49
C ASN A 95 -14.41 -31.51 10.47
N GLU A 96 -13.28 -32.09 10.85
CA GLU A 96 -12.31 -31.44 11.74
C GLU A 96 -11.71 -30.17 11.12
N ILE A 97 -11.45 -30.19 9.80
CA ILE A 97 -11.02 -29.01 9.04
C ILE A 97 -12.11 -27.94 9.04
N LEU A 98 -13.37 -28.30 8.80
CA LEU A 98 -14.51 -27.37 8.82
C LEU A 98 -14.72 -26.75 10.20
N VAL A 99 -14.63 -27.54 11.28
CA VAL A 99 -14.70 -27.04 12.66
C VAL A 99 -13.56 -26.06 12.94
N SER A 100 -12.35 -26.38 12.49
CA SER A 100 -11.19 -25.49 12.65
C SER A 100 -11.33 -24.19 11.84
N LEU A 101 -11.87 -24.26 10.62
CA LEU A 101 -12.21 -23.08 9.82
C LEU A 101 -13.20 -22.18 10.57
N ILE A 102 -14.30 -22.75 11.08
CA ILE A 102 -15.30 -22.00 11.83
C ILE A 102 -14.67 -21.33 13.05
N ARG A 103 -13.81 -22.07 13.78
CA ARG A 103 -13.09 -21.55 14.95
C ARG A 103 -12.22 -20.35 14.56
N TYR A 104 -11.38 -20.50 13.54
CA TYR A 104 -10.48 -19.43 13.09
C TYR A 104 -11.24 -18.20 12.59
N VAL A 105 -12.32 -18.38 11.84
CA VAL A 105 -13.11 -17.24 11.33
C VAL A 105 -13.84 -16.52 12.47
N LYS A 106 -14.39 -17.25 13.45
CA LYS A 106 -15.12 -16.64 14.58
C LYS A 106 -14.21 -15.97 15.60
N SER A 107 -13.02 -16.52 15.85
CA SER A 107 -12.09 -15.95 16.84
C SER A 107 -11.28 -14.78 16.29
N PHE A 108 -11.24 -14.62 14.97
CA PHE A 108 -10.41 -13.60 14.34
C PHE A 108 -11.03 -12.21 14.48
N LYS A 109 -10.32 -11.32 15.18
CA LYS A 109 -10.62 -9.90 15.18
C LYS A 109 -9.86 -9.27 14.01
N CYS A 110 -10.60 -8.70 13.07
CA CYS A 110 -9.97 -8.06 11.93
C CYS A 110 -9.34 -6.73 12.36
N PRO A 111 -8.06 -6.47 12.07
CA PRO A 111 -7.42 -5.19 12.37
C PRO A 111 -8.12 -4.01 11.67
N SER A 112 -8.10 -2.87 12.33
CA SER A 112 -8.58 -1.60 11.77
C SER A 112 -7.56 -0.92 10.87
N ALA A 113 -6.28 -1.29 10.97
CA ALA A 113 -5.19 -0.77 10.16
C ALA A 113 -4.14 -1.86 9.95
N LEU A 114 -3.38 -1.75 8.86
CA LEU A 114 -2.23 -2.61 8.56
C LEU A 114 -1.06 -1.74 8.14
N ASP A 115 0.15 -2.16 8.51
CA ASP A 115 1.37 -1.48 8.11
C ASP A 115 1.88 -2.12 6.80
N PHE A 116 1.90 -1.36 5.70
CA PHE A 116 2.37 -1.86 4.40
C PHE A 116 3.89 -1.71 4.25
N SER A 117 4.50 -2.62 3.52
CA SER A 117 5.92 -2.57 3.15
C SER A 117 6.18 -1.43 2.17
N ALA A 118 7.37 -0.86 2.19
CA ALA A 118 7.85 0.12 1.21
C ALA A 118 8.34 -0.53 -0.11
N ASP A 119 7.92 -1.76 -0.39
CA ASP A 119 8.33 -2.50 -1.57
C ASP A 119 7.62 -1.95 -2.83
N PRO A 120 8.36 -1.37 -3.79
CA PRO A 120 7.77 -0.77 -5.00
C PRO A 120 7.17 -1.82 -5.96
N GLU A 121 7.58 -3.09 -5.86
CA GLU A 121 7.08 -4.15 -6.73
C GLU A 121 5.81 -4.80 -6.16
N ASN A 122 5.64 -4.80 -4.83
CA ASN A 122 4.52 -5.44 -4.16
C ASN A 122 3.89 -4.55 -3.09
N HIS A 123 3.08 -3.61 -3.55
CA HIS A 123 2.39 -2.63 -2.70
C HIS A 123 1.41 -3.21 -1.66
N LEU A 124 0.94 -4.45 -1.86
CA LEU A 124 0.08 -5.12 -0.87
C LEU A 124 0.89 -5.91 0.15
N LEU A 125 2.21 -5.98 0.01
CA LEU A 125 3.07 -6.70 0.95
C LEU A 125 2.96 -6.05 2.34
N LEU A 126 2.71 -6.88 3.35
CA LEU A 126 2.63 -6.42 4.73
C LEU A 126 4.03 -6.41 5.36
N ALA A 127 4.32 -5.38 6.15
CA ALA A 127 5.51 -5.36 6.98
C ALA A 127 5.45 -6.48 8.02
N ARG A 128 6.59 -7.13 8.30
CA ARG A 128 6.68 -8.12 9.39
C ARG A 128 6.88 -7.38 10.72
N ASN A 129 5.78 -7.02 11.35
CA ASN A 129 5.76 -6.35 12.65
C ASN A 129 4.61 -6.88 13.52
N GLU A 130 4.62 -6.48 14.80
CA GLU A 130 3.62 -6.92 15.79
C GLU A 130 2.19 -6.56 15.39
N LYS A 131 1.98 -5.40 14.74
CA LYS A 131 0.63 -4.96 14.34
C LYS A 131 0.00 -5.85 13.27
N ASN A 132 0.81 -6.34 12.33
CA ASN A 132 0.34 -7.20 11.25
C ASN A 132 0.34 -8.69 11.64
N GLU A 133 0.93 -9.04 12.79
CA GLU A 133 1.19 -10.42 13.17
C GLU A 133 -0.09 -11.26 13.22
N GLU A 134 -1.16 -10.77 13.86
CA GLU A 134 -2.43 -11.49 13.96
C GLU A 134 -3.05 -11.76 12.59
N PHE A 135 -2.99 -10.78 11.68
CA PHE A 135 -3.51 -10.89 10.32
C PHE A 135 -2.71 -11.90 9.49
N ILE A 136 -1.39 -11.82 9.55
CA ILE A 136 -0.47 -12.75 8.86
C ILE A 136 -0.66 -14.17 9.39
N ASN A 137 -0.70 -14.34 10.72
CA ASN A 137 -0.90 -15.64 11.36
C ASN A 137 -2.24 -16.26 10.97
N GLN A 138 -3.30 -15.45 10.84
CA GLN A 138 -4.58 -15.92 10.36
C GLN A 138 -4.54 -16.38 8.88
N LEU A 139 -3.87 -15.64 8.00
CA LEU A 139 -3.67 -16.05 6.60
C LEU A 139 -2.92 -17.39 6.51
N ILE A 140 -1.89 -17.57 7.34
CA ILE A 140 -1.13 -18.82 7.41
C ILE A 140 -2.04 -19.97 7.88
N LYS A 141 -2.80 -19.78 8.97
CA LYS A 141 -3.75 -20.79 9.48
C LYS A 141 -4.75 -21.25 8.41
N LEU A 142 -5.36 -20.31 7.68
CA LEU A 142 -6.31 -20.64 6.61
C LEU A 142 -5.63 -21.34 5.42
N SER A 143 -4.41 -20.94 5.08
CA SER A 143 -3.62 -21.59 4.02
C SER A 143 -3.23 -23.01 4.39
N ASN A 144 -2.91 -23.26 5.66
CA ASN A 144 -2.63 -24.60 6.18
C ASN A 144 -3.87 -25.50 6.11
N LEU A 145 -5.06 -25.00 6.49
CA LEU A 145 -6.31 -25.76 6.33
C LEU A 145 -6.56 -26.16 4.87
N ARG A 146 -6.26 -25.26 3.92
CA ARG A 146 -6.35 -25.59 2.49
C ARG A 146 -5.40 -26.72 2.13
N ALA A 147 -4.14 -26.65 2.57
CA ALA A 147 -3.15 -27.69 2.29
C ALA A 147 -3.49 -29.03 2.96
N GLU A 148 -4.03 -29.02 4.17
CA GLU A 148 -4.53 -30.22 4.88
C GLU A 148 -5.70 -30.85 4.13
N LEU A 149 -6.64 -30.04 3.67
CA LEU A 149 -7.79 -30.53 2.90
C LEU A 149 -7.37 -31.21 1.60
N GLU A 150 -6.33 -30.71 0.91
CA GLU A 150 -5.84 -31.34 -0.31
C GLU A 150 -5.31 -32.76 -0.06
N LYS A 151 -4.71 -33.03 1.11
CA LYS A 151 -4.18 -34.35 1.49
C LYS A 151 -5.26 -35.39 1.76
N VAL A 152 -6.50 -34.98 2.06
CA VAL A 152 -7.60 -35.92 2.35
C VAL A 152 -8.04 -36.60 1.06
N SER A 153 -7.88 -37.93 0.99
CA SER A 153 -8.41 -38.74 -0.13
C SER A 153 -9.93 -38.82 -0.06
N THR A 154 -10.59 -38.78 -1.22
CA THR A 154 -12.05 -38.95 -1.32
C THR A 154 -12.45 -40.38 -1.70
N HIS A 155 -11.49 -41.26 -2.00
CA HIS A 155 -11.71 -42.68 -2.34
C HIS A 155 -12.83 -42.88 -3.38
N GLU A 156 -12.89 -42.00 -4.39
CA GLU A 156 -13.96 -41.96 -5.41
C GLU A 156 -15.41 -41.83 -4.90
N ASN A 157 -15.62 -41.68 -3.59
CA ASN A 157 -16.92 -41.49 -2.98
C ASN A 157 -17.49 -40.10 -3.32
N LEU A 158 -18.69 -40.08 -3.91
CA LEU A 158 -19.32 -38.86 -4.42
C LEU A 158 -19.63 -37.85 -3.29
N GLU A 159 -20.16 -38.34 -2.16
CA GLU A 159 -20.50 -37.50 -1.01
C GLU A 159 -19.25 -36.85 -0.39
N LEU A 160 -18.15 -37.60 -0.30
CA LEU A 160 -16.86 -37.06 0.15
C LEU A 160 -16.30 -36.02 -0.83
N LYS A 161 -16.45 -36.23 -2.14
CA LYS A 161 -16.04 -35.25 -3.16
C LYS A 161 -16.81 -33.94 -3.01
N ASP A 162 -18.12 -34.01 -2.86
CA ASP A 162 -18.98 -32.85 -2.65
C ASP A 162 -18.64 -32.12 -1.35
N LYS A 163 -18.43 -32.86 -0.27
CA LYS A 163 -18.05 -32.30 1.03
C LYS A 163 -16.67 -31.65 1.01
N LYS A 164 -15.67 -32.29 0.39
CA LYS A 164 -14.33 -31.73 0.19
C LYS A 164 -14.41 -30.47 -0.68
N HIS A 165 -15.24 -30.48 -1.72
CA HIS A 165 -15.46 -29.31 -2.57
C HIS A 165 -16.09 -28.15 -1.79
N ALA A 166 -17.14 -28.41 -1.00
CA ALA A 166 -17.77 -27.41 -0.16
C ALA A 166 -16.78 -26.80 0.86
N ALA A 167 -15.97 -27.63 1.51
CA ALA A 167 -14.91 -27.18 2.42
C ALA A 167 -13.86 -26.31 1.70
N ARG A 168 -13.42 -26.72 0.50
CA ARG A 168 -12.47 -25.96 -0.32
C ARG A 168 -13.03 -24.58 -0.66
N THR A 169 -14.29 -24.52 -1.07
CA THR A 169 -14.99 -23.27 -1.38
C THR A 169 -15.12 -22.37 -0.15
N ALA A 170 -15.42 -22.93 1.02
CA ALA A 170 -15.51 -22.17 2.25
C ALA A 170 -14.16 -21.56 2.66
N ILE A 171 -13.06 -22.32 2.59
CA ILE A 171 -11.70 -21.83 2.87
C ILE A 171 -11.30 -20.75 1.85
N ALA A 172 -11.56 -20.99 0.56
CA ALA A 172 -11.26 -20.02 -0.49
C ALA A 172 -12.00 -18.69 -0.27
N ARG A 173 -13.27 -18.75 0.13
CA ARG A 173 -14.07 -17.55 0.46
C ARG A 173 -13.52 -16.81 1.68
N ALA A 174 -13.07 -17.53 2.72
CA ALA A 174 -12.46 -16.91 3.89
C ALA A 174 -11.14 -16.19 3.54
N LEU A 175 -10.27 -16.84 2.76
CA LEU A 175 -9.04 -16.22 2.24
C LEU A 175 -9.33 -15.01 1.37
N GLN A 176 -10.35 -15.08 0.51
CA GLN A 176 -10.72 -13.97 -0.36
C GLN A 176 -11.17 -12.75 0.46
N LYS A 177 -12.04 -12.95 1.46
CA LYS A 177 -12.47 -11.88 2.37
C LYS A 177 -11.29 -11.19 3.06
N MET A 178 -10.27 -11.94 3.46
CA MET A 178 -9.07 -11.36 4.04
C MET A 178 -8.30 -10.50 3.03
N ARG A 179 -8.15 -10.96 1.77
CA ARG A 179 -7.50 -10.15 0.72
C ARG A 179 -8.29 -8.89 0.38
N ASP A 180 -9.61 -9.01 0.31
CA ASP A 180 -10.48 -7.86 0.03
C ASP A 180 -10.32 -6.80 1.13
N ARG A 181 -10.28 -7.25 2.39
CA ARG A 181 -10.05 -6.34 3.52
C ARG A 181 -8.65 -5.73 3.54
N GLN A 182 -7.62 -6.50 3.21
CA GLN A 182 -6.26 -5.98 3.05
C GLN A 182 -6.21 -4.87 1.98
N ARG A 183 -6.90 -5.07 0.85
CA ARG A 183 -7.01 -4.08 -0.22
C ARG A 183 -7.76 -2.83 0.24
N GLU A 184 -8.86 -3.00 0.95
CA GLU A 184 -9.63 -1.88 1.50
C GLU A 184 -8.77 -1.01 2.43
N LEU A 185 -8.04 -1.66 3.36
CA LEU A 185 -7.12 -0.97 4.27
C LEU A 185 -5.96 -0.29 3.54
N TYR A 186 -5.47 -0.89 2.45
CA TYR A 186 -4.46 -0.26 1.60
C TYR A 186 -4.98 0.99 0.89
N ILE A 187 -6.22 0.94 0.38
CA ILE A 187 -6.86 2.12 -0.22
C ILE A 187 -7.01 3.22 0.84
N GLN A 188 -7.50 2.89 2.04
CA GLN A 188 -7.61 3.86 3.14
C GLN A 188 -6.26 4.46 3.54
N PHE A 189 -5.22 3.63 3.63
CA PHE A 189 -3.85 4.09 3.87
C PHE A 189 -3.40 5.08 2.80
N LYS A 190 -3.64 4.78 1.52
CA LYS A 190 -3.35 5.69 0.41
C LYS A 190 -4.22 6.95 0.39
N THR A 191 -5.50 6.85 0.71
CA THR A 191 -6.39 8.01 0.79
C THR A 191 -5.96 8.93 1.92
N GLY A 192 -5.57 8.39 3.09
CA GLY A 192 -4.98 9.19 4.16
C GLY A 192 -3.65 9.87 3.78
N LEU A 193 -2.89 9.28 2.85
CA LEU A 193 -1.71 9.91 2.22
C LEU A 193 -2.08 10.99 1.19
N ILE A 194 -3.24 10.87 0.52
CA ILE A 194 -3.73 11.85 -0.46
C ILE A 194 -4.43 13.04 0.22
N ASP A 195 -5.01 12.82 1.41
CA ASP A 195 -5.54 13.90 2.27
C ASP A 195 -4.40 14.71 2.92
N GLN A 196 -3.15 14.22 2.89
CA GLN A 196 -1.97 15.07 3.05
C GLN A 196 -1.75 15.83 1.74
N GLU A 197 -1.67 17.15 1.82
CA GLU A 197 -1.33 18.02 0.68
C GLU A 197 -0.17 17.43 -0.11
N ASP A 198 -0.36 17.23 -1.43
CA ASP A 198 0.64 16.68 -2.33
C ASP A 198 2.02 17.32 -2.04
N PRO A 199 3.08 16.53 -1.77
CA PRO A 199 4.37 17.06 -1.35
C PRO A 199 4.94 18.13 -2.30
N ALA A 200 4.68 18.02 -3.61
CA ALA A 200 5.13 19.01 -4.58
C ALA A 200 4.37 20.34 -4.40
N THR A 201 3.05 20.27 -4.22
CA THR A 201 2.20 21.43 -3.90
C THR A 201 2.58 22.07 -2.56
N ALA A 202 2.80 21.26 -1.52
CA ALA A 202 3.22 21.75 -0.20
C ALA A 202 4.58 22.48 -0.26
N LEU A 203 5.56 21.93 -0.99
CA LEU A 203 6.85 22.58 -1.21
C LEU A 203 6.71 23.89 -2.01
N GLN A 204 5.87 23.91 -3.04
CA GLN A 204 5.62 25.12 -3.83
C GLN A 204 4.96 26.23 -3.00
N ASN A 205 4.03 25.87 -2.13
CA ASN A 205 3.36 26.79 -1.21
C ASN A 205 4.33 27.33 -0.16
N LEU A 206 5.18 26.48 0.40
CA LEU A 206 6.26 26.90 1.31
C LEU A 206 7.24 27.85 0.63
N HIS A 207 7.71 27.51 -0.57
CA HIS A 207 8.63 28.35 -1.34
C HIS A 207 8.04 29.75 -1.58
N THR A 208 6.79 29.79 -2.05
CA THR A 208 6.05 31.03 -2.28
C THR A 208 5.87 31.83 -0.98
N GLY A 209 5.55 31.16 0.13
CA GLY A 209 5.39 31.77 1.44
C GLY A 209 6.69 32.33 2.03
N ILE A 210 7.80 31.64 1.84
CA ILE A 210 9.15 32.09 2.25
C ILE A 210 9.54 33.32 1.42
N LEU A 211 9.38 33.28 0.10
CA LEU A 211 9.69 34.39 -0.78
C LEU A 211 8.85 35.64 -0.43
N ALA A 212 7.56 35.46 -0.16
CA ALA A 212 6.69 36.57 0.25
C ALA A 212 7.08 37.15 1.62
N CYS A 213 7.50 36.29 2.57
CA CYS A 213 7.91 36.70 3.90
C CYS A 213 9.24 37.47 3.86
N THR A 214 10.25 36.92 3.18
CA THR A 214 11.59 37.52 3.05
C THR A 214 11.56 38.87 2.34
N LYS A 215 10.73 39.04 1.32
CA LYS A 215 10.52 40.34 0.64
C LYS A 215 9.97 41.43 1.58
N ARG A 216 9.30 41.04 2.67
CA ARG A 216 8.67 41.96 3.63
C ARG A 216 9.44 42.05 4.94
N PHE A 217 10.66 41.52 4.99
CA PHE A 217 11.45 41.56 6.22
C PHE A 217 11.71 43.00 6.67
N GLN A 218 11.54 43.21 7.97
CA GLN A 218 11.79 44.47 8.63
C GLN A 218 12.88 44.24 9.66
N TYR A 219 13.92 45.08 9.59
CA TYR A 219 15.10 45.02 10.44
C TYR A 219 15.18 46.29 11.30
N PRO A 220 14.53 46.33 12.48
CA PRO A 220 14.60 47.48 13.37
C PRO A 220 16.05 47.79 13.75
N ALA A 221 16.39 49.09 13.82
CA ALA A 221 17.73 49.54 14.22
C ALA A 221 18.06 49.22 15.69
N GLU A 222 17.03 49.04 16.50
CA GLU A 222 17.09 48.79 17.93
C GLU A 222 16.11 47.67 18.29
N LEU A 223 16.50 46.84 19.25
CA LEU A 223 15.71 45.74 19.78
C LEU A 223 15.85 45.72 21.30
N ASP A 224 14.78 45.35 21.99
CA ASP A 224 14.78 45.26 23.45
C ASP A 224 15.21 43.85 23.89
N PHE A 225 16.28 43.76 24.66
CA PHE A 225 16.84 42.47 25.09
C PHE A 225 16.57 42.18 26.56
N SER A 226 16.44 40.90 26.89
CA SER A 226 16.30 40.44 28.26
C SER A 226 17.62 40.63 29.02
N ALA A 227 17.52 41.14 30.25
CA ALA A 227 18.66 41.20 31.18
C ALA A 227 19.07 39.80 31.69
N GLN A 228 18.15 38.82 31.65
CA GLN A 228 18.36 37.48 32.23
C GLN A 228 19.01 36.50 31.25
N ARG A 229 18.83 36.67 29.94
CA ARG A 229 19.35 35.76 28.91
C ARG A 229 20.06 36.52 27.80
N LYS A 230 21.31 36.15 27.54
CA LYS A 230 22.16 36.74 26.50
C LYS A 230 21.48 36.64 25.13
N ASN A 231 21.43 37.76 24.39
CA ASN A 231 20.85 37.85 23.05
C ASN A 231 19.41 37.29 22.98
N SER A 232 18.62 37.42 24.05
CA SER A 232 17.21 37.01 24.07
C SER A 232 16.32 38.24 23.95
N LEU A 233 15.32 38.19 23.07
CA LEU A 233 14.39 39.30 22.85
C LEU A 233 13.25 39.27 23.86
N VAL A 234 12.84 40.44 24.33
CA VAL A 234 11.63 40.60 25.15
C VAL A 234 10.43 40.84 24.25
N GLN A 235 9.24 40.35 24.63
CA GLN A 235 8.00 40.71 23.95
C GLN A 235 7.62 42.15 24.29
N THR A 236 8.00 43.08 23.43
CA THR A 236 7.59 44.49 23.46
C THR A 236 6.94 44.85 22.12
N ASP A 237 6.18 45.93 22.06
CA ASP A 237 5.57 46.40 20.80
C ASP A 237 6.63 46.70 19.72
N LYS A 238 7.80 47.19 20.15
CA LYS A 238 8.96 47.45 19.29
C LYS A 238 9.52 46.17 18.66
N ASN A 239 9.65 45.10 19.45
CA ASN A 239 10.18 43.83 18.99
C ASN A 239 9.15 42.96 18.26
N ARG A 240 7.86 43.22 18.45
CA ARG A 240 6.76 42.35 18.00
C ARG A 240 6.92 41.90 16.55
N ARG A 241 7.10 42.85 15.62
CA ARG A 241 7.24 42.53 14.18
C ARG A 241 8.46 41.67 13.88
N PHE A 242 9.58 41.90 14.57
CA PHE A 242 10.80 41.13 14.36
C PHE A 242 10.69 39.71 14.93
N ILE A 243 10.08 39.57 16.12
CA ILE A 243 9.76 38.28 16.73
C ILE A 243 8.78 37.48 15.86
N ASP A 244 7.76 38.14 15.31
CA ASP A 244 6.77 37.50 14.44
C ASP A 244 7.42 36.95 13.16
N GLN A 245 8.37 37.68 12.57
CA GLN A 245 9.16 37.19 11.43
C GLN A 245 9.99 35.95 11.79
N LEU A 246 10.70 35.97 12.94
CA LEU A 246 11.47 34.82 13.41
C LEU A 246 10.59 33.59 13.61
N ARG A 247 9.46 33.75 14.32
CA ARG A 247 8.49 32.66 14.56
C ARG A 247 7.91 32.12 13.26
N LYS A 248 7.57 33.00 12.32
CA LYS A 248 7.02 32.59 11.03
C LYS A 248 8.03 31.75 10.23
N MET A 249 9.30 32.13 10.23
CA MET A 249 10.34 31.35 9.57
C MET A 249 10.64 30.03 10.28
N GLU A 250 10.58 29.98 11.61
CA GLU A 250 10.69 28.72 12.37
C GLU A 250 9.51 27.78 12.07
N LYS A 251 8.29 28.34 11.94
CA LYS A 251 7.11 27.57 11.50
C LYS A 251 7.31 26.96 10.11
N TYR A 252 7.82 27.72 9.14
CA TYR A 252 8.11 27.16 7.81
C TYR A 252 9.17 26.06 7.84
N ARG A 253 10.16 26.15 8.74
CA ARG A 253 11.15 25.08 8.94
C ARG A 253 10.52 23.80 9.49
N GLU A 254 9.58 23.95 10.43
CA GLU A 254 8.82 22.83 10.99
C GLU A 254 7.89 22.20 9.94
N GLU A 255 7.13 23.03 9.21
CA GLU A 255 6.29 22.58 8.11
C GLU A 255 7.10 21.81 7.05
N LEU A 256 8.28 22.31 6.69
CA LEU A 256 9.20 21.60 5.78
C LEU A 256 9.65 20.24 6.33
N SER A 257 9.90 20.12 7.64
CA SER A 257 10.31 18.83 8.24
C SER A 257 9.22 17.75 8.23
N ASN A 258 7.96 18.15 8.02
CA ASN A 258 6.82 17.23 7.95
C ASN A 258 6.54 16.73 6.52
N ILE A 259 7.17 17.31 5.50
CA ILE A 259 6.98 16.90 4.10
C ILE A 259 7.82 15.66 3.82
N GLN A 260 7.17 14.58 3.39
CA GLN A 260 7.83 13.34 2.99
C GLN A 260 8.05 13.33 1.47
N THR A 261 9.29 13.05 1.07
CA THR A 261 9.74 13.07 -0.34
C THR A 261 9.75 11.69 -1.00
N TYR A 262 9.60 10.61 -0.22
CA TYR A 262 9.54 9.21 -0.66
C TYR A 262 10.64 8.77 -1.63
N GLY A 263 11.81 9.43 -1.62
CA GLY A 263 12.93 9.11 -2.50
C GLY A 263 12.77 9.61 -3.95
N ASP A 264 11.79 10.49 -4.23
CA ASP A 264 11.67 11.14 -5.53
C ASP A 264 12.80 12.17 -5.71
N VAL A 265 13.58 12.02 -6.79
CA VAL A 265 14.81 12.80 -7.02
C VAL A 265 14.51 14.29 -7.27
N GLU A 266 13.44 14.60 -7.98
CA GLU A 266 13.07 15.99 -8.29
C GLU A 266 12.54 16.69 -7.03
N LEU A 267 11.71 15.98 -6.26
CA LEU A 267 11.14 16.46 -5.02
C LEU A 267 12.20 16.67 -3.93
N GLU A 268 13.19 15.77 -3.84
CA GLU A 268 14.37 15.91 -2.98
C GLU A 268 15.21 17.15 -3.34
N ALA A 269 15.37 17.44 -4.64
CA ALA A 269 16.07 18.65 -5.07
C ALA A 269 15.30 19.91 -4.62
N LYS A 270 13.99 19.98 -4.87
CA LYS A 270 13.13 21.08 -4.42
C LYS A 270 13.12 21.24 -2.91
N TYR A 271 13.05 20.14 -2.16
CA TYR A 271 13.13 20.13 -0.71
C TYR A 271 14.42 20.79 -0.22
N ARG A 272 15.57 20.42 -0.81
CA ARG A 272 16.87 21.00 -0.46
C ARG A 272 16.91 22.49 -0.75
N ASP A 273 16.39 22.92 -1.90
CA ASP A 273 16.36 24.34 -2.27
C ASP A 273 15.54 25.16 -1.26
N VAL A 274 14.32 24.71 -0.95
CA VAL A 274 13.45 25.34 0.06
C VAL A 274 14.12 25.35 1.45
N SER A 275 14.78 24.25 1.83
CA SER A 275 15.54 24.12 3.09
C SER A 275 16.67 25.15 3.19
N VAL A 276 17.41 25.35 2.10
CA VAL A 276 18.46 26.34 2.01
C VAL A 276 17.90 27.76 2.13
N GLU A 277 16.76 28.05 1.50
CA GLU A 277 16.13 29.37 1.58
C GLU A 277 15.64 29.71 3.00
N VAL A 278 14.91 28.80 3.66
CA VAL A 278 14.47 29.01 5.06
C VAL A 278 15.67 29.15 5.99
N GLY A 279 16.72 28.35 5.78
CA GLY A 279 17.98 28.42 6.52
C GLY A 279 18.65 29.79 6.38
N LYS A 280 18.78 30.29 5.15
CA LYS A 280 19.35 31.62 4.85
C LYS A 280 18.53 32.73 5.50
N ALA A 281 17.21 32.70 5.38
CA ALA A 281 16.32 33.70 5.96
C ALA A 281 16.42 33.74 7.50
N LEU A 282 16.41 32.59 8.17
CA LEU A 282 16.62 32.49 9.62
C LEU A 282 18.00 33.00 10.02
N GLN A 283 19.03 32.67 9.25
CA GLN A 283 20.40 33.12 9.51
C GLN A 283 20.50 34.65 9.41
N GLN A 284 19.84 35.27 8.42
CA GLN A 284 19.81 36.73 8.27
C GLN A 284 19.16 37.42 9.46
N LEU A 285 17.97 36.95 9.88
CA LEU A 285 17.28 37.49 11.06
C LEU A 285 18.16 37.32 12.32
N LYS A 286 18.70 36.12 12.57
CA LYS A 286 19.55 35.85 13.74
C LYS A 286 20.87 36.63 13.71
N ALA A 287 21.43 36.88 12.53
CA ALA A 287 22.62 37.71 12.36
C ALA A 287 22.32 39.19 12.68
N HIS A 288 21.18 39.71 12.23
CA HIS A 288 20.74 41.06 12.58
C HIS A 288 20.53 41.22 14.08
N GLN A 289 19.82 40.27 14.71
CA GLN A 289 19.59 40.26 16.16
C GLN A 289 20.91 40.34 16.95
N ARG A 290 21.90 39.49 16.59
CA ARG A 290 23.24 39.53 17.19
C ARG A 290 23.95 40.86 16.96
N ARG A 291 23.89 41.39 15.74
CA ARG A 291 24.53 42.67 15.40
C ARG A 291 23.98 43.81 16.25
N VAL A 292 22.66 43.88 16.42
CA VAL A 292 22.01 44.91 17.25
C VAL A 292 22.37 44.72 18.72
N TYR A 293 22.40 43.47 19.21
CA TYR A 293 22.79 43.15 20.58
C TYR A 293 24.24 43.58 20.91
N GLU A 294 25.18 43.37 19.99
CA GLU A 294 26.60 43.66 20.22
C GLU A 294 26.98 45.13 20.02
N LYS A 295 26.16 45.92 19.33
CA LYS A 295 26.47 47.32 18.95
C LYS A 295 26.76 48.24 20.17
N PRO A 296 26.01 48.18 21.28
CA PRO A 296 26.30 48.96 22.48
C PRO A 296 27.56 48.47 23.24
N LEU A 297 27.85 47.17 23.16
CA LEU A 297 28.98 46.53 23.85
C LEU A 297 30.34 46.92 23.24
N LYS A 298 30.37 47.19 21.93
CA LYS A 298 31.60 47.60 21.22
C LYS A 298 31.94 49.07 21.44
N ARG A 299 30.93 49.93 21.66
CA ARG A 299 31.14 51.38 21.93
C ARG A 299 31.68 51.67 23.33
N SER A 300 31.44 50.78 24.29
CA SER A 300 31.90 50.90 25.68
C SER A 300 33.36 50.46 25.90
N ASN A 301 33.97 49.75 24.94
CA ASN A 301 35.36 49.26 25.03
C ASN A 301 36.38 50.15 24.29
N THR A 302 35.93 51.29 23.75
CA THR A 302 36.75 52.25 22.98
C THR A 302 36.73 53.67 23.57
N ALA A 303 36.26 53.80 24.81
CA ALA A 303 36.21 55.05 25.56
C ALA A 303 37.17 54.98 26.76
#